data_AF-A0A6M8W2Q0-F1
#
_entry.id   AF-A0A6M8W2Q0-F1
#
_cell.length_a   1.000
_cell.length_b   1.000
_cell.length_c   1.000
_cell.angle_alpha   90.00
_cell.angle_beta   90.00
_cell.angle_gamma   90.00
#
_symmetry.space_group_name_H-M   'P 1'
#
loop_
_entity.id
_entity.type
_entity.pdbx_description
1 polymer ?
#
loop_
_entity_poly.entity_id
_entity_poly.type
_entity_poly.pdbx_seq_one_letter_code
_entity_poly.pdbx_strand_id
1 'polypeptide(L)'
;MANEALVEDYEIFTNDRNAVAFFLLRHSALDENREKGPFLFAVQDNNTVIVGTEAHHAIFPNVARDVINAIKERNAILLVEFENQAPFRCTPCYLSPNSG
;
A
#
# COMPACT_ATOMS: atom_id res chain seq x y z
N MET A 1 13.96 14.23 6.81
CA MET A 1 14.01 12.87 7.38
C MET A 1 12.74 12.19 6.92
N ALA A 2 12.83 11.02 6.28
CA ALA A 2 11.64 10.30 5.83
C ALA A 2 10.80 9.92 7.04
N ASN A 3 9.50 10.17 6.98
CA ASN A 3 8.57 9.75 8.03
C ASN A 3 8.05 8.36 7.63
N GLU A 4 8.82 7.33 7.98
CA GLU A 4 8.51 5.94 7.67
C GLU A 4 7.52 5.40 8.70
N ALA A 5 6.37 4.91 8.25
CA ALA A 5 5.44 4.17 9.12
C ALA A 5 5.57 2.68 8.85
N LEU A 6 6.12 1.94 9.81
CA LEU A 6 5.99 0.49 9.82
C LEU A 6 4.55 0.15 10.22
N VAL A 7 3.85 -0.58 9.35
CA VAL A 7 2.45 -1.00 9.55
C VAL A 7 2.45 -2.51 9.81
N GLU A 8 2.44 -2.90 11.08
CA GLU A 8 2.43 -4.31 11.46
C GLU A 8 1.00 -4.88 11.54
N ASP A 9 0.03 -4.05 11.92
CA ASP A 9 -1.38 -4.42 12.03
C ASP A 9 -2.16 -3.96 10.79
N TYR A 10 -2.38 -4.89 9.87
CA TYR A 10 -3.19 -4.67 8.67
C TYR A 10 -3.92 -5.94 8.24
N GLU A 11 -5.03 -5.77 7.52
CA GLU A 11 -5.77 -6.86 6.89
C GLU A 11 -5.60 -6.80 5.37
N ILE A 12 -5.50 -7.96 4.73
CA ILE A 12 -5.45 -8.06 3.27
C ILE A 12 -6.73 -8.73 2.79
N PHE A 13 -7.40 -8.11 1.82
CA PHE A 13 -8.47 -8.72 1.06
C PHE A 13 -8.01 -8.99 -0.37
N THR A 14 -8.29 -10.21 -0.85
CA THR A 14 -8.17 -10.58 -2.26
C THR A 14 -9.51 -11.05 -2.80
N ASN A 15 -9.75 -10.85 -4.09
CA ASN A 15 -10.95 -11.36 -4.75
C ASN A 15 -10.62 -12.34 -5.89
N ASP A 16 -11.66 -12.96 -6.45
CA ASP A 16 -11.55 -13.93 -7.56
C ASP A 16 -10.90 -13.36 -8.84
N ARG A 17 -10.65 -12.04 -8.89
CA ARG A 17 -9.97 -11.34 -9.99
C ARG A 17 -8.53 -10.96 -9.64
N ASN A 18 -7.96 -11.50 -8.55
CA ASN A 18 -6.63 -11.18 -8.03
C ASN A 18 -6.43 -9.68 -7.73
N ALA A 19 -7.50 -8.93 -7.44
CA ALA A 19 -7.35 -7.58 -6.90
C ALA A 19 -6.91 -7.68 -5.44
N VAL A 20 -6.00 -6.80 -5.02
CA VAL A 20 -5.44 -6.79 -3.66
C VAL A 20 -5.80 -5.47 -2.97
N ALA A 21 -6.33 -5.56 -1.75
CA ALA A 21 -6.60 -4.40 -0.92
C ALA A 21 -5.97 -4.57 0.47
N PHE A 22 -5.30 -3.52 0.93
CA PHE A 22 -4.74 -3.41 2.28
C PHE A 22 -5.63 -2.49 3.12
N PHE A 23 -5.99 -2.97 4.29
CA PHE A 23 -6.82 -2.29 5.27
C PHE A 23 -6.01 -2.07 6.54
N LEU A 24 -5.98 -0.85 7.03
CA LEU A 24 -5.17 -0.46 8.19
C LEU A 24 -5.81 0.70 8.94
N LEU A 25 -5.41 0.88 10.19
CA LEU A 25 -5.69 2.11 10.92
C LEU A 25 -4.96 3.28 10.27
N ARG A 26 -5.51 4.49 10.37
CA ARG A 26 -4.89 5.69 9.82
C ARG A 26 -3.46 5.89 10.35
N HIS A 27 -2.51 6.12 9.44
CA HIS A 27 -1.13 6.46 9.79
C HIS A 27 -0.80 7.89 9.37
N SER A 28 -0.32 8.70 10.32
CA SER A 28 0.02 10.11 10.05
C SER A 28 1.10 10.28 8.98
N ALA A 29 1.98 9.29 8.80
CA ALA A 29 2.96 9.26 7.71
C ALA A 29 2.33 9.30 6.32
N LEU A 30 1.10 8.80 6.17
CA LEU A 30 0.40 8.73 4.89
C LEU A 30 -0.46 9.97 4.62
N ASP A 31 -0.76 10.79 5.62
CA ASP A 31 -1.61 11.97 5.51
C ASP A 31 -1.06 13.00 4.50
N GLU A 32 0.26 13.19 4.49
CA GLU A 32 0.93 14.15 3.60
C GLU A 32 0.93 13.72 2.13
N ASN A 33 0.72 12.44 1.86
CA ASN A 33 0.67 11.96 0.48
C ASN A 33 -0.56 12.47 -0.28
N ARG A 34 -1.60 12.95 0.42
CA ARG A 34 -2.78 13.57 -0.21
C ARG A 34 -2.43 14.80 -1.05
N GLU A 35 -1.39 15.51 -0.65
CA GLU A 35 -1.00 16.79 -1.26
C GLU A 35 0.21 16.65 -2.20
N LYS A 36 1.03 15.60 -2.03
CA LYS A 36 2.37 15.50 -2.63
C LYS A 36 2.57 14.35 -3.63
N GLY A 37 1.51 13.77 -4.19
CA GLY A 37 1.60 12.63 -5.12
C GLY A 37 2.64 12.82 -6.26
N PRO A 38 3.20 11.73 -6.84
CA PRO A 38 2.55 10.43 -7.06
C PRO A 38 2.89 9.30 -6.07
N PHE A 39 1.96 8.34 -5.96
CA PHE A 39 2.09 7.14 -5.13
C PHE A 39 2.98 6.09 -5.77
N LEU A 40 4.12 5.82 -5.15
CA LEU A 40 4.94 4.65 -5.35
C LEU A 40 4.29 3.43 -4.68
N PHE A 41 4.34 2.33 -5.41
CA PHE A 41 4.05 1.00 -4.92
C PHE A 41 5.23 0.11 -5.29
N ALA A 42 5.94 -0.43 -4.29
CA ALA A 42 7.13 -1.24 -4.52
C ALA A 42 7.10 -2.51 -3.66
N VAL A 43 7.57 -3.62 -4.24
CA VAL A 43 7.87 -4.85 -3.49
C VAL A 43 9.37 -4.91 -3.24
N GLN A 44 9.78 -4.96 -1.98
CA GLN A 44 11.16 -5.18 -1.54
C GLN A 44 11.31 -6.57 -0.92
N ASP A 45 12.49 -7.16 -1.09
CA ASP A 45 12.93 -8.41 -0.43
C ASP A 45 11.96 -9.61 -0.50
N ASN A 46 11.06 -9.60 -1.50
CA ASN A 46 10.03 -10.61 -1.77
C ASN A 46 8.92 -10.78 -0.71
N ASN A 47 8.89 -9.99 0.36
CA ASN A 47 7.84 -10.04 1.39
C ASN A 47 7.53 -8.68 2.03
N THR A 48 8.12 -7.59 1.53
CA THR A 48 7.86 -6.24 2.01
C THR A 48 7.20 -5.43 0.93
N VAL A 49 6.11 -4.75 1.27
CA VAL A 49 5.42 -3.83 0.38
C VAL A 49 5.59 -2.40 0.90
N ILE A 50 5.93 -1.48 0.01
CA ILE A 50 6.05 -0.05 0.33
C ILE A 50 5.01 0.71 -0.47
N VAL A 51 4.24 1.56 0.20
CA VAL A 51 3.19 2.38 -0.40
C VAL A 51 3.29 3.83 0.06
N GLY A 52 3.38 4.78 -0.86
CA GLY A 52 3.46 6.20 -0.53
C GLY A 52 4.35 6.99 -1.48
N THR A 53 4.96 8.08 -1.02
CA THR A 53 6.02 8.79 -1.74
C THR A 53 7.39 8.48 -1.13
N GLU A 54 8.49 8.87 -1.78
CA GLU A 54 9.84 8.69 -1.21
C GLU A 54 9.96 9.29 0.21
N ALA A 55 9.30 10.42 0.46
CA ALA A 55 9.36 11.12 1.75
C ALA A 55 8.34 10.64 2.79
N HIS A 56 7.24 10.01 2.35
CA HIS A 56 6.07 9.71 3.17
C HIS A 56 5.49 8.37 2.74
N HIS A 57 5.86 7.28 3.39
CA HIS A 57 5.40 5.95 2.99
C HIS A 57 5.11 5.04 4.17
N ALA A 58 4.26 4.06 3.91
CA ALA A 58 3.99 2.94 4.78
C ALA A 58 4.77 1.71 4.28
N ILE A 59 5.37 0.99 5.23
CA ILE A 59 6.05 -0.27 5.00
C ILE A 59 5.19 -1.37 5.61
N PHE A 60 4.77 -2.31 4.79
CA PHE A 60 4.02 -3.50 5.17
C PHE A 60 4.99 -4.69 5.14
N PRO A 61 5.51 -5.12 6.31
CA PRO A 61 6.41 -6.26 6.40
C PRO A 61 5.61 -7.57 6.36
N ASN A 62 6.31 -8.67 6.05
CA ASN A 62 5.80 -10.04 6.15
C ASN A 62 4.53 -10.31 5.32
N VAL A 63 4.36 -9.61 4.19
CA VAL A 63 3.25 -9.84 3.28
C VAL A 63 3.37 -11.24 2.70
N ALA A 64 2.27 -12.00 2.75
CA ALA A 64 2.22 -13.37 2.28
C ALA A 64 2.61 -13.49 0.79
N ARG A 65 3.34 -14.56 0.44
CA ARG A 65 3.97 -14.70 -0.87
C ARG A 65 2.97 -14.78 -2.02
N ASP A 66 1.82 -15.39 -1.81
CA ASP A 66 0.70 -15.42 -2.74
C ASP A 66 0.13 -14.03 -3.02
N VAL A 67 0.05 -13.17 -2.00
CA VAL A 67 -0.33 -11.75 -2.16
C VAL A 67 0.74 -10.99 -2.94
N ILE A 68 2.03 -11.21 -2.65
CA ILE A 68 3.13 -10.63 -3.43
C ILE A 68 3.08 -11.05 -4.90
N ASN A 69 2.76 -12.31 -5.17
CA ASN A 69 2.60 -12.79 -6.55
C ASN A 69 1.40 -12.10 -7.23
N ALA A 70 0.25 -11.99 -6.54
CA ALA A 70 -0.92 -11.29 -7.06
C ALA A 70 -0.62 -9.80 -7.35
N ILE A 71 0.14 -9.14 -6.47
CA ILE A 71 0.64 -7.77 -6.63
C ILE A 71 1.53 -7.63 -7.87
N LYS A 72 2.43 -8.60 -8.13
CA LYS A 72 3.31 -8.58 -9.30
C LYS A 72 2.57 -8.88 -10.61
N GLU A 73 1.52 -9.69 -10.54
CA GLU A 73 0.71 -10.09 -11.71
C GLU A 73 -0.32 -9.03 -12.14
N ARG A 74 -0.74 -8.13 -11.24
CA ARG A 74 -1.86 -7.20 -11.44
C ARG A 74 -1.52 -5.76 -11.10
N ASN A 75 -2.12 -4.84 -11.86
CA ASN A 75 -1.84 -3.41 -11.77
C ASN A 75 -2.78 -2.66 -10.81
N ALA A 76 -3.48 -3.33 -9.90
CA ALA A 76 -4.52 -2.70 -9.09
C ALA A 76 -4.40 -3.09 -7.62
N ILE A 77 -3.97 -2.11 -6.83
CA ILE A 77 -3.83 -2.23 -5.38
C ILE A 77 -4.59 -1.07 -4.76
N LEU A 78 -5.38 -1.38 -3.73
CA LEU A 78 -6.15 -0.39 -3.00
C LEU A 78 -5.66 -0.31 -1.57
N LEU A 79 -5.36 0.90 -1.12
CA LEU A 79 -5.09 1.19 0.28
C LEU A 79 -6.31 1.86 0.91
N VAL A 80 -6.80 1.30 2.01
CA VAL A 80 -7.98 1.78 2.74
C VAL A 80 -7.64 2.07 4.19
N GLU A 81 -7.61 3.35 4.55
CA GLU A 81 -7.30 3.83 5.90
C GLU A 81 -8.60 4.09 6.69
N PHE A 82 -8.70 3.58 7.92
CA PHE A 82 -9.83 3.82 8.82
C PHE A 82 -9.47 4.79 9.96
N GLU A 83 -10.42 5.65 10.33
CA GLU A 83 -10.34 6.49 11.54
C GLU A 83 -11.61 6.29 12.37
N ASN A 84 -11.63 5.27 13.23
CA ASN A 84 -12.75 4.94 14.13
C ASN A 84 -14.16 4.87 13.47
N GLN A 85 -14.26 4.92 12.12
CA GLN A 85 -15.44 5.13 11.29
C GLN A 85 -15.13 4.74 9.82
N ALA A 86 -16.10 4.98 8.91
CA ALA A 86 -16.03 4.78 7.46
C ALA A 86 -14.69 5.19 6.84
N PRO A 87 -14.23 4.48 5.78
CA PRO A 87 -12.88 4.64 5.27
C PRO A 87 -12.59 6.10 4.88
N PHE A 88 -11.52 6.65 5.45
CA PHE A 88 -11.11 8.04 5.28
C PHE A 88 -10.47 8.26 3.90
N ARG A 89 -9.85 7.21 3.35
CA ARG A 89 -9.10 7.28 2.11
C ARG A 89 -9.10 5.98 1.33
N CYS A 90 -9.30 6.10 0.02
CA CYS A 90 -9.12 5.04 -0.97
C CYS A 90 -8.17 5.55 -2.05
N THR A 91 -6.97 4.97 -2.16
CA THR A 91 -6.05 5.34 -3.25
C THR A 91 -6.00 4.20 -4.27
N PRO A 92 -6.48 4.40 -5.52
CA PRO A 92 -6.23 3.43 -6.58
C PRO A 92 -4.76 3.54 -7.02
N CYS A 93 -4.01 2.45 -6.89
CA CYS A 93 -2.66 2.37 -7.42
C CYS A 93 -2.74 2.00 -8.92
N TYR A 94 -2.23 2.87 -9.80
CA TYR A 94 -1.90 2.51 -11.18
C TYR A 94 -0.40 2.23 -11.26
N LEU A 95 0.00 1.19 -12.01
CA LEU A 95 1.43 0.88 -12.20
C LEU A 95 2.21 2.08 -12.74
N SER A 96 3.37 2.31 -12.13
CA SER A 96 4.43 3.09 -12.77
C SER A 96 4.89 2.35 -14.05
N PRO A 97 4.95 3.01 -15.22
CA PRO A 97 5.27 2.36 -16.49
C PRO A 97 6.70 1.79 -16.62
N ASN A 98 7.55 1.87 -15.58
CA ASN A 98 8.97 1.50 -15.65
C ASN A 98 9.38 0.27 -14.80
N SER A 99 8.48 -0.69 -14.58
CA SER A 99 8.81 -1.93 -13.87
C SER A 99 9.21 -3.02 -14.87
N GLY A 100 10.42 -2.92 -15.42
CA GLY A 100 11.05 -3.90 -16.30
C GLY A 100 12.25 -4.58 -15.63
#